data_AF-A0A8C6JN58-F1
#
_entry.id   AF-A0A8C6JN58-F1
#
_cell.length_a   1.000
_cell.length_b   1.000
_cell.length_c   1.000
_cell.angle_alpha   90.00
_cell.angle_beta   90.00
_cell.angle_gamma   90.00
#
_symmetry.space_group_name_H-M   'P 1'
#
loop_
_entity.id
_entity.type
_entity.pdbx_description
1 polymer ?
#
loop_
_entity_poly.entity_id
_entity_poly.type
_entity_poly.pdbx_seq_one_letter_code
_entity_poly.pdbx_strand_id
1 'polypeptide(L)' 'KTRTGAFSVISFISLKLILYLQVDCSEYSRLERGRPIYCERLYQPFCGSDGKTYNNKCSFCKAVLKSRGTLHMKQAGAC' A
#
# COMPACT_ATOMS: atom_id res chain seq x y z
N LYS A 1 38.97 14.32 11.40
CA LYS A 1 38.62 12.88 11.58
C LYS A 1 37.26 12.89 12.25
N THR A 2 36.12 12.64 11.61
CA THR A 2 35.76 11.75 10.49
C THR A 2 34.65 12.37 9.63
N ARG A 3 34.66 12.06 8.33
CA ARG A 3 33.58 12.32 7.38
C ARG A 3 32.38 11.43 7.73
N THR A 4 31.26 11.99 8.15
CA THR A 4 29.98 11.25 8.30
C THR A 4 28.83 12.04 7.69
N GLY A 5 28.99 12.47 6.44
CA GLY A 5 28.01 13.23 5.64
C GLY A 5 27.16 12.40 4.68
N ALA A 6 27.03 11.08 4.86
CA ALA A 6 26.28 10.22 3.92
C ALA A 6 25.53 9.02 4.54
N PHE A 7 25.70 8.75 5.85
CA PHE A 7 25.19 7.52 6.48
C PHE A 7 23.78 7.63 7.09
N SER A 8 23.27 8.84 7.35
CA SER A 8 21.95 9.00 8.01
C SER A 8 20.75 9.17 7.08
N VAL A 9 20.93 9.39 5.77
CA VAL A 9 19.80 9.50 4.83
C VAL A 9 19.41 8.15 4.20
N ILE A 10 20.33 7.19 4.17
CA ILE A 10 20.13 5.85 3.59
C ILE A 10 19.08 5.08 4.41
N SER A 11 18.99 5.30 5.73
CA SER A 11 18.00 4.66 6.61
C SER A 11 16.58 5.20 6.39
N PHE A 12 16.40 6.53 6.26
CA PHE A 12 15.08 7.12 6.02
C PHE A 12 14.55 6.86 4.60
N ILE A 13 15.44 6.81 3.60
CA ILE A 13 15.07 6.45 2.22
C ILE A 13 14.74 4.95 2.13
N SER A 14 15.48 4.08 2.81
CA SER A 14 15.17 2.65 2.86
C SER A 14 13.84 2.37 3.56
N LEU A 15 13.51 3.07 4.66
CA LEU A 15 12.21 2.89 5.31
C LEU A 15 11.07 3.46 4.47
N LYS A 16 11.24 4.63 3.83
CA LYS A 16 10.24 5.16 2.89
C LYS A 16 10.07 4.29 1.64
N LEU A 17 11.11 3.62 1.16
CA LEU A 17 11.06 2.69 0.03
C LEU A 17 10.44 1.34 0.43
N ILE A 18 10.70 0.85 1.65
CA ILE A 18 10.05 -0.33 2.24
C ILE A 18 8.56 -0.04 2.50
N LEU A 19 8.22 1.17 2.94
CA LEU A 19 6.84 1.65 3.12
C LEU A 19 6.10 1.90 1.79
N TYR A 20 6.83 2.21 0.71
CA TYR A 20 6.23 2.34 -0.63
C TYR A 20 5.87 0.97 -1.23
N LEU A 21 6.51 -0.10 -0.76
CA LEU A 21 6.31 -1.47 -1.25
C LEU A 21 5.13 -2.20 -0.59
N GLN A 22 4.57 -1.66 0.48
CA GLN A 22 3.42 -2.25 1.18
C GLN A 22 2.31 -1.20 1.31
N VAL A 23 1.26 -1.32 0.50
CA VAL A 23 0.07 -0.47 0.59
C VAL A 23 -0.54 -0.61 1.99
N ASP A 24 -0.44 0.44 2.81
CA ASP A 24 -1.02 0.45 4.14
C ASP A 24 -2.55 0.61 4.06
N CYS A 25 -3.25 -0.47 4.43
CA CYS A 25 -4.70 -0.55 4.50
C CYS A 25 -5.25 -0.36 5.92
N SER A 26 -4.41 0.01 6.89
CA SER A 26 -4.82 0.21 8.29
C SER A 26 -5.89 1.30 8.43
N GLU A 27 -5.85 2.32 7.58
CA GLU A 27 -6.90 3.35 7.48
C GLU A 27 -8.27 2.76 7.08
N TYR A 28 -8.25 1.73 6.24
CA TYR A 28 -9.44 1.07 5.69
C TYR A 28 -10.06 0.05 6.64
N SER A 29 -9.38 -0.35 7.72
CA SER A 29 -9.87 -1.26 8.77
C SER A 29 -11.24 -0.87 9.35
N ARG A 30 -11.63 0.42 9.23
CA ARG A 30 -12.94 0.93 9.65
C ARG A 30 -14.10 0.48 8.77
N LEU A 31 -13.87 -0.07 7.57
CA LEU A 31 -14.91 -0.67 6.72
C LEU A 31 -15.62 -1.83 7.42
N GLU A 32 -14.93 -2.57 8.29
CA GLU A 32 -15.52 -3.65 9.11
C GLU A 32 -16.59 -3.14 10.09
N ARG A 33 -16.57 -1.84 10.46
CA ARG A 33 -17.54 -1.22 11.37
C ARG A 33 -18.76 -0.62 10.66
N GLY A 34 -18.94 -0.91 9.37
CA GLY A 34 -20.07 -0.40 8.59
C GLY A 34 -20.05 1.11 8.35
N ARG A 35 -18.92 1.79 8.59
CA ARG A 35 -18.77 3.20 8.26
C ARG A 35 -18.41 3.36 6.77
N PRO A 36 -19.14 4.18 6.01
CA PRO A 36 -18.77 4.46 4.63
C PRO A 36 -17.42 5.17 4.61
N ILE A 37 -16.43 4.55 3.94
CA ILE A 37 -15.18 5.23 3.61
C ILE A 37 -15.39 5.91 2.26
N TYR A 38 -15.12 7.21 2.21
CA TYR A 38 -15.08 7.95 0.97
C TYR A 38 -13.82 7.53 0.20
N CYS A 39 -14.04 6.80 -0.89
CA CYS A 39 -12.96 6.40 -1.78
C CYS A 39 -12.72 7.49 -2.81
N GLU A 40 -11.53 8.07 -2.77
CA GLU A 40 -11.12 9.01 -3.81
C GLU A 40 -11.11 8.29 -5.17
N ARG A 41 -11.60 8.97 -6.21
CA ARG A 41 -11.64 8.44 -7.59
C ARG A 41 -10.30 8.62 -8.30
N LEU A 42 -9.20 8.48 -7.57
CA LEU A 42 -7.85 8.61 -8.11
C LEU A 42 -7.47 7.28 -8.78
N TYR A 43 -7.16 7.32 -10.08
CA TYR A 43 -6.71 6.14 -10.81
C TYR A 43 -5.22 5.88 -10.51
N GLN A 44 -4.97 4.84 -9.73
CA GLN A 44 -3.65 4.34 -9.36
C GLN A 44 -3.74 2.82 -9.36
N PRO A 45 -3.42 2.15 -10.49
CA PRO A 45 -3.59 0.72 -10.61
C PRO A 45 -2.53 -0.05 -9.80
N PHE A 46 -2.95 -1.15 -9.18
CA PHE A 46 -2.11 -2.10 -8.46
C PHE A 46 -2.40 -3.52 -8.94
N CYS A 47 -1.37 -4.35 -9.03
CA CYS A 47 -1.52 -5.77 -9.29
C CYS A 47 -1.49 -6.51 -7.96
N GLY A 48 -2.54 -7.25 -7.64
CA GLY A 48 -2.61 -8.11 -6.48
C GLY A 48 -1.85 -9.43 -6.66
N SER A 49 -1.50 -10.06 -5.55
CA SER A 49 -0.99 -11.45 -5.51
C SER A 49 -2.00 -12.48 -6.01
N ASP A 50 -3.28 -12.12 -6.06
CA ASP A 50 -4.36 -12.88 -6.70
C ASP A 50 -4.41 -12.72 -8.23
N GLY A 51 -3.46 -11.97 -8.82
CA GLY A 51 -3.40 -11.71 -10.26
C GLY A 51 -4.46 -10.74 -10.77
N LYS A 52 -5.16 -10.01 -9.88
CA LYS A 52 -6.15 -9.01 -10.27
C LYS A 52 -5.59 -7.59 -10.23
N THR A 53 -6.02 -6.78 -11.18
CA THR A 53 -5.75 -5.34 -11.21
C THR A 53 -6.79 -4.59 -10.39
N TYR A 54 -6.33 -3.74 -9.48
CA TYR A 54 -7.14 -2.89 -8.63
C TYR A 54 -6.91 -1.43 -9.02
N ASN A 55 -7.95 -0.74 -9.47
CA ASN A 55 -7.84 0.58 -10.11
C ASN A 55 -7.41 1.72 -9.16
N ASN A 56 -7.54 1.50 -7.84
CA ASN A 56 -7.17 2.48 -6.83
C ASN A 56 -6.93 1.82 -5.46
N LYS A 57 -6.33 2.58 -4.54
CA LYS A 57 -5.96 2.11 -3.19
C LYS A 57 -7.15 1.59 -2.41
N CYS A 58 -8.30 2.28 -2.50
CA CYS A 58 -9.52 1.84 -1.83
C CYS A 58 -10.00 0.46 -2.29
N SER A 59 -10.07 0.25 -3.61
CA SER A 59 -10.52 -1.02 -4.19
C SER A 59 -9.61 -2.18 -3.78
N PHE A 60 -8.29 -1.93 -3.74
CA PHE A 60 -7.32 -2.89 -3.26
C PHE A 60 -7.50 -3.18 -1.76
N CYS A 61 -7.53 -2.14 -0.91
CA CYS A 61 -7.67 -2.33 0.53
C CYS A 61 -8.99 -2.98 0.94
N LYS A 62 -10.08 -2.73 0.21
CA LYS A 62 -11.35 -3.45 0.41
C LYS A 62 -11.19 -4.95 0.14
N ALA A 63 -10.44 -5.32 -0.89
CA ALA A 63 -10.16 -6.73 -1.18
C ALA A 63 -9.22 -7.36 -0.15
N VAL A 64 -8.22 -6.62 0.33
CA VAL A 64 -7.33 -7.06 1.42
C VAL A 64 -8.12 -7.37 2.70
N LEU A 65 -9.07 -6.51 3.07
CA LEU A 65 -9.95 -6.76 4.23
C LEU A 65 -10.82 -7.99 4.01
N LYS A 66 -11.44 -8.11 2.82
CA LYS A 66 -12.25 -9.28 2.46
C LYS A 66 -11.43 -10.58 2.50
N SER A 67 -10.15 -10.52 2.15
CA SER A 67 -9.25 -11.66 2.16
C SER A 67 -8.57 -11.89 3.52
N ARG A 68 -8.90 -11.10 4.56
CA ARG A 68 -8.31 -11.15 5.90
C ARG A 68 -6.78 -10.98 5.89
N GLY A 69 -6.27 -10.11 5.01
CA GLY A 69 -4.84 -9.80 4.92
C GLY A 69 -4.01 -10.80 4.11
N THR A 70 -4.63 -11.83 3.51
CA THR A 70 -3.92 -12.78 2.63
C THR A 70 -3.51 -12.16 1.30
N LEU A 71 -4.22 -11.12 0.85
CA LEU A 71 -3.94 -10.40 -0.38
C LEU A 71 -2.90 -9.33 -0.08
N HIS A 72 -1.78 -9.42 -0.78
CA HIS A 72 -0.73 -8.41 -0.79
C HIS A 72 -0.50 -7.90 -2.22
N MET A 73 0.06 -6.70 -2.32
CA MET A 73 0.40 -6.10 -3.60
C MET A 73 1.59 -6.85 -4.22
N LYS A 74 1.45 -7.27 -5.47
CA LYS A 74 2.51 -7.92 -6.26
C LYS A 74 3.39 -6.88 -6.95
N GLN A 75 2.78 -5.93 -7.64
CA GLN A 75 3.49 -4.84 -8.33
C GLN A 75 2.61 -3.59 -8.45
N ALA A 76 3.25 -2.45 -8.66
CA ALA A 76 2.56 -1.22 -9.06
C ALA A 76 2.14 -1.32 -10.53
N GLY A 77 1.00 -0.72 -10.88
CA GLY A 77 0.42 -0.86 -12.21
C GLY A 77 -0.58 -1.99 -12.31
N ALA A 78 -1.09 -2.22 -13.52
CA ALA A 78 -1.92 -3.36 -13.81
C ALA A 78 -1.10 -4.67 -13.75
N CYS A 79 -1.77 -5.77 -13.40
CA CYS A 79 -1.40 -7.07 -13.94
C CYS A 79 -1.69 -7.04 -15.46
#